data_AF-A0A5B9DC73-F1
#
_entry.id   AF-A0A5B9DC73-F1
#
_cell.length_a   1.000
_cell.length_b   1.000
_cell.length_c   1.000
_cell.angle_alpha   90.00
_cell.angle_beta   90.00
_cell.angle_gamma   90.00
#
_symmetry.space_group_name_H-M   'P 1'
#
loop_
_entity.id
_entity.type
_entity.pdbx_description
1 polymer ?
#
loop_
_entity_poly.entity_id
_entity_poly.type
_entity_poly.pdbx_seq_one_letter_code
_entity_poly.pdbx_strand_id
1 'polypeptide(L)'
;MKDKSRITVRVPSWVKEEMDKKNEINWSQIIRNILIEYIKIEDFPLHFRRIVKKHKLSENWDLLKAFYLFSANDDKKSLRSNLYTVFDERADEIENDLKKTLIDLGIQYKVEIPKEQNIKENILNILFEEGVISDLEGEIDRLFEHVEIKSKINEAIWYLGLYLKDESDFEPNSVSFAGDGLNIYFSHLFDDPEKIINELIKIGVLSQSNYRSNAYSYTIYRLLDQSIKLVKEIQLNPEKYSLTHLDLSQNIEDLLHHERNRFLIKSLDQGLDVHNRYNNTIQDFEEKFGEGSFNDTLDELVKKGIIICNYSPSRKRSGKRGAMRSSLYYKLSKTGEEKLKEYILNRHLQNKEGKVQSIIELYEL
;
A
#
# COMPACT_ATOMS: atom_id res chain seq x y z
N MET A 1 -13.28 -27.01 -46.14
CA MET A 1 -12.03 -26.27 -45.90
C MET A 1 -12.39 -24.84 -45.54
N LYS A 2 -11.97 -24.33 -44.36
CA LYS A 2 -12.20 -22.90 -44.04
C LYS A 2 -11.29 -22.06 -44.93
N ASP A 3 -11.90 -21.12 -45.63
CA ASP A 3 -11.25 -20.25 -46.62
C ASP A 3 -10.16 -19.40 -45.96
N LYS A 4 -8.92 -19.48 -46.45
CA LYS A 4 -7.81 -18.65 -45.95
C LYS A 4 -7.77 -17.39 -46.78
N SER A 5 -8.52 -16.38 -46.36
CA SER A 5 -8.49 -15.05 -46.98
C SER A 5 -7.08 -14.46 -46.88
N ARG A 6 -6.52 -14.01 -48.02
CA ARG A 6 -5.21 -13.35 -48.07
C ARG A 6 -5.42 -11.84 -48.13
N ILE A 7 -4.84 -11.14 -47.17
CA ILE A 7 -4.85 -9.68 -47.10
C ILE A 7 -3.43 -9.18 -47.29
N THR A 8 -3.27 -8.13 -48.09
CA THR A 8 -1.98 -7.46 -48.30
C THR A 8 -2.03 -6.11 -47.60
N VAL A 9 -1.07 -5.83 -46.72
CA VAL A 9 -0.98 -4.59 -45.96
C VAL A 9 0.25 -3.83 -46.40
N ARG A 10 0.13 -2.50 -46.58
CA ARG A 10 1.28 -1.63 -46.81
C ARG A 10 1.84 -1.19 -45.45
N VAL A 11 3.13 -1.42 -45.25
CA VAL A 11 3.89 -0.96 -44.09
C VAL A 11 5.02 -0.03 -44.57
N PRO A 12 5.55 0.85 -43.71
CA PRO A 12 6.73 1.64 -44.04
C PRO A 12 7.90 0.77 -44.52
N SER A 13 8.67 1.27 -45.49
CA SER A 13 9.78 0.53 -46.13
C SER A 13 10.80 0.02 -45.12
N TRP A 14 11.16 0.82 -44.12
CA TRP A 14 12.09 0.44 -43.06
C TRP A 14 11.57 -0.74 -42.20
N VAL A 15 10.26 -0.82 -41.95
CA VAL A 15 9.66 -1.95 -41.21
C VAL A 15 9.78 -3.22 -42.04
N LYS A 16 9.48 -3.12 -43.34
CA LYS A 16 9.57 -4.25 -44.26
C LYS A 16 11.01 -4.75 -44.37
N GLU A 17 11.98 -3.86 -44.50
CA GLU A 17 13.40 -4.22 -44.54
C GLU A 17 13.83 -4.96 -43.27
N GLU A 18 13.39 -4.53 -42.08
CA GLU A 18 13.67 -5.23 -40.82
C GLU A 18 12.97 -6.60 -40.72
N MET A 19 11.74 -6.71 -41.24
CA MET A 19 11.01 -7.97 -41.29
C MET A 19 11.67 -8.97 -42.26
N ASP A 20 12.08 -8.51 -43.44
CA ASP A 20 12.71 -9.33 -44.47
C ASP A 20 14.10 -9.83 -44.04
N LYS A 21 14.81 -9.10 -43.16
CA LYS A 21 16.08 -9.54 -42.53
C LYS A 21 15.91 -10.74 -41.59
N LYS A 22 14.70 -11.00 -41.07
CA LYS A 22 14.39 -12.11 -40.16
C LYS A 22 13.48 -13.12 -40.84
N ASN A 23 14.04 -13.78 -41.84
CA ASN A 23 13.34 -14.71 -42.72
C ASN A 23 12.89 -16.01 -42.04
N GLU A 24 13.45 -16.34 -40.87
CA GLU A 24 13.02 -17.43 -40.01
C GLU A 24 11.68 -17.18 -39.29
N ILE A 25 11.22 -15.93 -39.25
CA ILE A 25 10.02 -15.55 -38.52
C ILE A 25 8.78 -15.68 -39.41
N ASN A 26 7.78 -16.45 -38.93
CA ASN A 26 6.45 -16.48 -39.56
C ASN A 26 5.65 -15.23 -39.20
N TRP A 27 5.92 -14.13 -39.90
CA TRP A 27 5.26 -12.84 -39.68
C TRP A 27 3.74 -12.89 -39.80
N SER A 28 3.19 -13.75 -40.68
CA SER A 28 1.74 -13.93 -40.80
C SER A 28 1.12 -14.52 -39.53
N GLN A 29 1.83 -15.45 -38.87
CA GLN A 29 1.36 -16.01 -37.60
C GLN A 29 1.48 -15.00 -36.46
N ILE A 30 2.57 -14.22 -36.41
CA ILE A 30 2.74 -13.15 -35.42
C ILE A 30 1.64 -12.11 -35.56
N ILE A 31 1.41 -11.60 -36.77
CA ILE A 31 0.37 -10.60 -37.04
C ILE A 31 -1.02 -11.17 -36.69
N ARG A 32 -1.30 -12.44 -37.04
CA ARG A 32 -2.55 -13.08 -36.66
C ARG A 32 -2.73 -13.13 -35.13
N ASN A 33 -1.69 -13.50 -34.39
CA ASN A 33 -1.76 -13.55 -32.93
C ASN A 33 -2.00 -12.15 -32.35
N ILE A 34 -1.28 -11.13 -32.83
CA ILE A 34 -1.46 -9.73 -32.40
C ILE A 34 -2.88 -9.21 -32.72
N LEU A 35 -3.42 -9.53 -33.91
CA LEU A 35 -4.78 -9.14 -34.28
C LEU A 35 -5.84 -9.85 -33.43
N ILE A 36 -5.64 -11.14 -33.12
CA ILE A 36 -6.53 -11.88 -32.21
C ILE A 36 -6.49 -11.27 -30.81
N GLU A 37 -5.30 -10.92 -30.31
CA GLU A 37 -5.15 -10.20 -29.03
C GLU A 37 -5.89 -8.87 -29.08
N TYR A 38 -5.67 -8.06 -30.12
CA TYR A 38 -6.31 -6.75 -30.28
C TYR A 38 -7.85 -6.84 -30.32
N ILE A 39 -8.41 -7.77 -31.10
CA ILE A 39 -9.86 -7.97 -31.20
C ILE A 39 -10.45 -8.48 -29.88
N LYS A 40 -9.80 -9.46 -29.24
CA LYS A 40 -10.28 -10.00 -27.95
C LYS A 40 -10.27 -8.97 -26.83
N ILE A 41 -9.35 -8.02 -26.88
CA ILE A 41 -9.27 -6.93 -25.90
C ILE A 41 -10.46 -5.96 -26.03
N GLU A 42 -11.03 -5.78 -27.22
CA GLU A 42 -12.23 -4.96 -27.41
C GLU A 42 -13.47 -5.58 -26.72
N ASP A 43 -13.60 -6.91 -26.81
CA ASP A 43 -14.66 -7.67 -26.12
C ASP A 43 -14.29 -8.09 -24.68
N PHE A 44 -13.09 -7.75 -24.21
CA PHE A 44 -12.55 -8.20 -22.92
C PHE A 44 -13.51 -7.94 -21.75
N PRO A 45 -14.07 -6.73 -21.57
CA PRO A 45 -14.94 -6.45 -20.43
C PRO A 45 -16.14 -7.40 -20.35
N LEU A 46 -16.74 -7.72 -21.49
CA LEU A 46 -17.90 -8.60 -21.57
C LEU A 46 -17.53 -10.07 -21.26
N HIS A 47 -16.43 -10.54 -21.82
CA HIS A 47 -15.94 -11.90 -21.58
C HIS A 47 -15.47 -12.10 -20.13
N PHE A 48 -14.74 -11.12 -19.59
CA PHE A 48 -14.28 -11.16 -18.21
C PHE A 48 -15.45 -11.12 -17.23
N ARG A 49 -16.46 -10.26 -17.46
CA ARG A 49 -17.69 -10.24 -16.64
C ARG A 49 -18.40 -11.59 -16.61
N ARG A 50 -18.45 -12.31 -17.74
CA ARG A 50 -19.01 -13.69 -17.78
C ARG A 50 -18.21 -14.67 -16.93
N ILE A 51 -16.88 -14.56 -16.94
CA ILE A 51 -16.00 -15.37 -16.07
C ILE A 51 -16.28 -15.05 -14.61
N VAL A 52 -16.34 -13.75 -14.26
CA VAL A 52 -16.65 -13.32 -12.89
C VAL A 52 -17.97 -13.90 -12.41
N LYS A 53 -19.06 -13.71 -13.16
CA LYS A 53 -20.39 -14.26 -12.82
C LYS A 53 -20.36 -15.78 -12.67
N LYS A 54 -19.67 -16.50 -13.56
CA LYS A 54 -19.55 -17.95 -13.48
C LYS A 54 -18.86 -18.38 -12.19
N HIS A 55 -17.73 -17.76 -11.85
CA HIS A 55 -16.96 -18.10 -10.65
C HIS A 55 -17.69 -17.74 -9.36
N LYS A 56 -18.43 -16.61 -9.33
CA LYS A 56 -19.33 -16.28 -8.22
C LYS A 56 -20.41 -17.35 -8.02
N LEU A 57 -21.08 -17.77 -9.09
CA LEU A 57 -22.13 -18.80 -9.04
C LEU A 57 -21.61 -20.17 -8.59
N SER A 58 -20.35 -20.49 -8.89
CA SER A 58 -19.70 -21.71 -8.45
C SER A 58 -18.94 -21.58 -7.12
N GLU A 59 -19.04 -20.43 -6.44
CA GLU A 59 -18.32 -20.10 -5.20
C GLU A 59 -16.79 -20.32 -5.28
N ASN A 60 -16.22 -20.19 -6.49
CA ASN A 60 -14.78 -20.31 -6.70
C ASN A 60 -14.14 -18.93 -6.53
N TRP A 61 -13.90 -18.58 -5.27
CA TRP A 61 -13.35 -17.29 -4.85
C TRP A 61 -11.85 -17.16 -5.09
N ASP A 62 -11.11 -18.27 -5.07
CA ASP A 62 -9.65 -18.26 -5.20
C ASP A 62 -9.18 -17.60 -6.51
N LEU A 63 -9.82 -17.94 -7.63
CA LEU A 63 -9.48 -17.34 -8.91
C LEU A 63 -9.87 -15.85 -8.98
N LEU A 64 -11.00 -15.47 -8.37
CA LEU A 64 -11.44 -14.07 -8.31
C LEU A 64 -10.49 -13.22 -7.45
N LYS A 65 -10.05 -13.76 -6.31
CA LYS A 65 -9.02 -13.17 -5.45
C LYS A 65 -7.67 -13.09 -6.17
N ALA A 66 -7.31 -14.08 -6.97
CA ALA A 66 -6.12 -14.04 -7.82
C ALA A 66 -6.20 -12.95 -8.89
N PHE A 67 -7.37 -12.73 -9.51
CA PHE A 67 -7.59 -11.60 -10.42
C PHE A 67 -7.50 -10.25 -9.72
N TYR A 68 -8.02 -10.14 -8.50
CA TYR A 68 -7.88 -8.95 -7.69
C TYR A 68 -6.40 -8.66 -7.40
N LEU A 69 -5.65 -9.64 -6.88
CA LEU A 69 -4.21 -9.53 -6.62
C LEU A 69 -3.42 -9.23 -7.89
N PHE A 70 -3.76 -9.84 -9.03
CA PHE A 70 -3.14 -9.54 -10.32
C PHE A 70 -3.29 -8.06 -10.69
N SER A 71 -4.44 -7.47 -10.37
CA SER A 71 -4.75 -6.09 -10.72
C SER A 71 -4.13 -5.10 -9.73
N ALA A 72 -3.99 -5.49 -8.46
CA ALA A 72 -3.32 -4.69 -7.43
C ALA A 72 -1.78 -4.70 -7.52
N ASN A 73 -1.17 -5.64 -8.25
CA ASN A 73 0.29 -5.84 -8.31
C ASN A 73 0.90 -5.41 -9.65
N ASP A 74 2.11 -4.84 -9.63
CA ASP A 74 2.76 -4.31 -10.83
C ASP A 74 3.63 -5.31 -11.59
N ASP A 75 4.14 -6.32 -10.89
CA ASP A 75 5.05 -7.30 -11.45
C ASP A 75 4.69 -8.74 -11.05
N LYS A 76 5.12 -9.67 -11.90
CA LYS A 76 4.85 -11.10 -11.72
C LYS A 76 5.46 -11.66 -10.43
N LYS A 77 6.66 -11.24 -10.05
CA LYS A 77 7.36 -11.81 -8.88
C LYS A 77 6.59 -11.50 -7.61
N SER A 78 6.13 -10.26 -7.51
CA SER A 78 5.27 -9.80 -6.42
C SER A 78 3.93 -10.51 -6.40
N LEU A 79 3.24 -10.62 -7.54
CA LEU A 79 2.00 -11.40 -7.63
C LEU A 79 2.21 -12.83 -7.11
N ARG A 80 3.26 -13.51 -7.57
CA ARG A 80 3.61 -14.85 -7.09
C ARG A 80 3.82 -14.85 -5.58
N SER A 81 4.62 -13.93 -5.03
CA SER A 81 4.84 -13.80 -3.59
C SER A 81 3.52 -13.72 -2.81
N ASN A 82 2.61 -12.83 -3.22
CA ASN A 82 1.29 -12.72 -2.58
C ASN A 82 0.47 -14.01 -2.70
N LEU A 83 0.47 -14.66 -3.88
CA LEU A 83 -0.25 -15.92 -4.05
C LEU A 83 0.26 -17.00 -3.10
N TYR A 84 1.59 -17.09 -2.90
CA TYR A 84 2.18 -18.03 -1.94
C TYR A 84 1.82 -17.68 -0.50
N THR A 85 1.76 -16.40 -0.13
CA THR A 85 1.35 -16.01 1.22
C THR A 85 -0.14 -16.25 1.48
N VAL A 86 -0.98 -16.12 0.45
CA VAL A 86 -2.45 -16.21 0.59
C VAL A 86 -2.97 -17.65 0.43
N PHE A 87 -2.39 -18.42 -0.50
CA PHE A 87 -2.88 -19.75 -0.87
C PHE A 87 -1.92 -20.89 -0.51
N ASP A 88 -0.79 -20.59 0.13
CA ASP A 88 0.24 -21.54 0.54
C ASP A 88 0.60 -22.51 -0.60
N GLU A 89 0.42 -23.83 -0.39
CA GLU A 89 0.76 -24.89 -1.35
C GLU A 89 -0.06 -24.83 -2.66
N ARG A 90 -1.23 -24.16 -2.64
CA ARG A 90 -2.11 -24.04 -3.80
C ARG A 90 -1.72 -22.90 -4.74
N ALA A 91 -0.73 -22.09 -4.38
CA ALA A 91 -0.35 -20.90 -5.13
C ALA A 91 0.02 -21.19 -6.60
N ASP A 92 0.76 -22.27 -6.87
CA ASP A 92 1.15 -22.64 -8.23
C ASP A 92 -0.05 -23.07 -9.09
N GLU A 93 -1.03 -23.78 -8.51
CA GLU A 93 -2.28 -24.15 -9.19
C GLU A 93 -3.07 -22.89 -9.57
N ILE A 94 -3.26 -21.98 -8.61
CA ILE A 94 -3.98 -20.72 -8.81
C ILE A 94 -3.26 -19.81 -9.81
N GLU A 95 -1.92 -19.71 -9.76
CA GLU A 95 -1.13 -18.93 -10.75
C GLU A 95 -1.35 -19.48 -12.16
N ASN A 96 -1.37 -20.81 -12.32
CA ASN A 96 -1.58 -21.45 -13.62
C ASN A 96 -2.99 -21.23 -14.17
N ASP A 97 -4.01 -21.33 -13.33
CA ASP A 97 -5.40 -21.06 -13.72
C ASP A 97 -5.62 -19.59 -14.11
N LEU A 98 -5.06 -18.67 -13.32
CA LEU A 98 -5.04 -17.24 -13.63
C LEU A 98 -4.37 -16.99 -14.98
N LYS A 99 -3.17 -17.53 -15.19
CA LYS A 99 -2.41 -17.37 -16.43
C LYS A 99 -3.18 -17.90 -17.64
N LYS A 100 -3.77 -19.09 -17.53
CA LYS A 100 -4.56 -19.71 -18.59
C LYS A 100 -5.76 -18.84 -18.96
N THR A 101 -6.47 -18.35 -17.96
CA THR A 101 -7.66 -17.52 -18.15
C THR A 101 -7.31 -16.16 -18.79
N LEU A 102 -6.20 -15.54 -18.37
CA LEU A 102 -5.70 -14.31 -18.98
C LEU A 102 -5.34 -14.51 -20.46
N ILE A 103 -4.66 -15.61 -20.80
CA ILE A 103 -4.32 -15.94 -22.20
C ILE A 103 -5.59 -16.16 -23.04
N ASP A 104 -6.59 -16.85 -22.50
CA ASP A 104 -7.86 -17.08 -23.18
C ASP A 104 -8.59 -15.76 -23.50
N LEU A 105 -8.46 -14.78 -22.60
CA LEU A 105 -8.94 -13.40 -22.74
C LEU A 105 -8.07 -12.52 -23.67
N GLY A 106 -6.99 -13.07 -24.24
CA GLY A 106 -6.08 -12.31 -25.12
C GLY A 106 -5.07 -11.43 -24.37
N ILE A 107 -4.92 -11.63 -23.06
CA ILE A 107 -3.98 -10.88 -22.22
C ILE A 107 -2.68 -11.67 -22.10
N GLN A 108 -1.57 -11.04 -22.49
CA GLN A 108 -0.25 -11.64 -22.34
C GLN A 108 0.22 -11.57 -20.88
N TYR A 109 0.56 -12.73 -20.33
CA TYR A 109 1.20 -12.85 -19.01
C TYR A 109 2.72 -12.58 -19.10
N LYS A 110 3.09 -11.33 -19.41
CA LYS A 110 4.49 -10.89 -19.57
C LYS A 110 5.13 -10.47 -18.24
N VAL A 111 6.47 -10.51 -18.19
CA VAL A 111 7.32 -10.16 -17.02
C VAL A 111 7.15 -8.71 -16.60
N GLU A 112 6.90 -7.83 -17.57
CA GLU A 112 6.43 -6.47 -17.36
C GLU A 112 5.01 -6.42 -17.92
N ILE A 113 4.04 -6.21 -17.04
CA ILE A 113 2.64 -6.06 -17.45
C ILE A 113 2.58 -4.75 -18.25
N PRO A 114 2.21 -4.77 -19.54
CA PRO A 114 2.19 -3.55 -20.33
C PRO A 114 1.30 -2.52 -19.64
N LYS A 115 1.83 -1.31 -19.39
CA LYS A 115 1.05 -0.15 -18.91
C LYS A 115 -0.04 0.28 -19.91
N GLU A 116 -0.06 -0.32 -21.10
CA GLU A 116 -0.63 0.27 -22.29
C GLU A 116 -2.10 -0.02 -22.54
N GLN A 117 -2.79 -0.78 -21.68
CA GLN A 117 -4.24 -0.84 -21.75
C GLN A 117 -4.81 -0.91 -20.34
N ASN A 118 -5.97 -0.28 -20.15
CA ASN A 118 -6.71 -0.17 -18.90
C ASN A 118 -7.22 -1.52 -18.36
N ILE A 119 -6.52 -2.64 -18.63
CA ILE A 119 -6.92 -4.02 -18.33
C ILE A 119 -7.02 -4.23 -16.82
N LYS A 120 -6.01 -3.81 -16.05
CA LYS A 120 -6.06 -3.96 -14.59
C LYS A 120 -7.19 -3.14 -13.98
N GLU A 121 -7.37 -1.90 -14.45
CA GLU A 121 -8.48 -1.05 -14.04
C GLU A 121 -9.82 -1.65 -14.44
N ASN A 122 -9.95 -2.18 -15.66
CA ASN A 122 -11.16 -2.87 -16.13
C ASN A 122 -11.43 -4.14 -15.31
N ILE A 123 -10.41 -4.92 -14.95
CA ILE A 123 -10.56 -6.07 -14.06
C ILE A 123 -11.12 -5.59 -12.72
N LEU A 124 -10.47 -4.59 -12.08
CA LEU A 124 -10.92 -4.05 -10.80
C LEU A 124 -12.34 -3.50 -10.89
N ASN A 125 -12.65 -2.69 -11.90
CA ASN A 125 -13.98 -2.12 -12.12
C ASN A 125 -15.04 -3.21 -12.29
N ILE A 126 -14.76 -4.26 -13.06
CA ILE A 126 -15.72 -5.37 -13.24
C ILE A 126 -15.87 -6.17 -11.95
N LEU A 127 -14.78 -6.44 -11.22
CA LEU A 127 -14.86 -7.11 -9.92
C LEU A 127 -15.69 -6.29 -8.92
N PHE A 128 -15.51 -4.96 -8.94
CA PHE A 128 -16.28 -4.03 -8.12
C PHE A 128 -17.76 -4.01 -8.51
N GLU A 129 -18.09 -3.79 -9.80
CA GLU A 129 -19.47 -3.74 -10.30
C GLU A 129 -20.23 -5.05 -10.10
N GLU A 130 -19.55 -6.19 -10.16
CA GLU A 130 -20.14 -7.50 -9.91
C GLU A 130 -20.15 -7.87 -8.42
N GLY A 131 -19.77 -6.95 -7.52
CA GLY A 131 -19.85 -7.11 -6.07
C GLY A 131 -18.81 -8.05 -5.46
N VAL A 132 -17.78 -8.45 -6.21
CA VAL A 132 -16.72 -9.35 -5.71
C VAL A 132 -15.94 -8.71 -4.57
N ILE A 133 -15.72 -7.39 -4.62
CA ILE A 133 -15.00 -6.67 -3.56
C ILE A 133 -15.73 -6.81 -2.22
N SER A 134 -17.05 -6.67 -2.20
CA SER A 134 -17.86 -6.87 -0.99
C SER A 134 -17.84 -8.31 -0.48
N ASP A 135 -17.77 -9.30 -1.39
CA ASP A 135 -17.61 -10.70 -0.99
C ASP A 135 -16.23 -10.96 -0.38
N LEU A 136 -15.17 -10.33 -0.93
CA LEU A 136 -13.82 -10.38 -0.38
C LEU A 136 -13.73 -9.67 0.99
N GLU A 137 -14.44 -8.57 1.21
CA GLU A 137 -14.56 -7.93 2.52
C GLU A 137 -15.09 -8.93 3.57
N GLY A 138 -16.14 -9.68 3.24
CA GLY A 138 -16.67 -10.73 4.13
C GLY A 138 -15.74 -11.94 4.31
N GLU A 139 -14.81 -12.19 3.38
CA GLU A 139 -13.72 -13.14 3.57
C GLU A 139 -12.66 -12.61 4.54
N ILE A 140 -12.29 -11.33 4.44
CA ILE A 140 -11.38 -10.69 5.38
C ILE A 140 -11.94 -10.77 6.79
N ASP A 141 -13.21 -10.43 7.00
CA ASP A 141 -13.84 -10.49 8.32
C ASP A 141 -13.70 -11.89 8.94
N ARG A 142 -13.95 -12.95 8.16
CA ARG A 142 -13.80 -14.35 8.59
C ARG A 142 -12.34 -14.72 8.88
N LEU A 143 -11.42 -14.40 7.97
CA LEU A 143 -10.00 -14.72 8.15
C LEU A 143 -9.42 -13.99 9.36
N PHE A 144 -9.81 -12.72 9.52
CA PHE A 144 -9.39 -11.88 10.62
C PHE A 144 -9.83 -12.45 11.97
N GLU A 145 -11.04 -13.00 12.10
CA GLU A 145 -11.51 -13.66 13.33
C GLU A 145 -10.63 -14.83 13.79
N HIS A 146 -9.97 -15.52 12.87
CA HIS A 146 -9.17 -16.72 13.16
C HIS A 146 -7.66 -16.48 13.26
N VAL A 147 -7.21 -15.22 13.23
CA VAL A 147 -5.80 -14.86 13.34
C VAL A 147 -5.24 -15.23 14.73
N GLU A 148 -4.16 -16.00 14.77
CA GLU A 148 -3.52 -16.45 16.02
C GLU A 148 -2.97 -15.29 16.86
N ILE A 149 -2.34 -14.32 16.20
CA ILE A 149 -1.73 -13.13 16.84
C ILE A 149 -2.67 -11.92 16.81
N LYS A 150 -3.95 -12.15 17.10
CA LYS A 150 -5.05 -11.19 16.96
C LYS A 150 -4.76 -9.81 17.56
N SER A 151 -4.24 -9.75 18.78
CA SER A 151 -3.94 -8.48 19.46
C SER A 151 -2.94 -7.64 18.68
N LYS A 152 -1.84 -8.24 18.21
CA LYS A 152 -0.81 -7.52 17.45
C LYS A 152 -1.33 -7.10 16.07
N ILE A 153 -2.22 -7.90 15.47
CA ILE A 153 -2.80 -7.57 14.16
C ILE A 153 -3.86 -6.47 14.29
N ASN A 154 -4.67 -6.45 15.35
CA ASN A 154 -5.56 -5.32 15.66
C ASN A 154 -4.74 -4.03 15.76
N GLU A 155 -3.66 -4.06 16.53
CA GLU A 155 -2.76 -2.94 16.73
C GLU A 155 -2.08 -2.51 15.42
N ALA A 156 -1.57 -3.45 14.63
CA ALA A 156 -0.95 -3.15 13.33
C ALA A 156 -1.93 -2.51 12.35
N ILE A 157 -3.18 -3.01 12.26
CA ILE A 157 -4.22 -2.41 11.42
C ILE A 157 -4.56 -1.01 11.91
N TRP A 158 -4.64 -0.81 13.24
CA TRP A 158 -4.83 0.52 13.81
C TRP A 158 -3.68 1.45 13.37
N TYR A 159 -2.42 1.07 13.51
CA TYR A 159 -1.28 1.89 13.09
C TYR A 159 -1.27 2.20 11.58
N LEU A 160 -1.64 1.24 10.72
CA LEU A 160 -1.82 1.51 9.29
C LEU A 160 -2.89 2.59 9.05
N GLY A 161 -3.94 2.58 9.86
CA GLY A 161 -5.02 3.58 9.81
C GLY A 161 -4.53 5.01 10.06
N LEU A 162 -3.43 5.22 10.79
CA LEU A 162 -2.86 6.56 11.04
C LEU A 162 -2.32 7.25 9.77
N TYR A 163 -2.10 6.50 8.69
CA TYR A 163 -1.64 7.04 7.40
C TYR A 163 -2.77 7.50 6.50
N LEU A 164 -4.03 7.26 6.88
CA LEU A 164 -5.22 7.70 6.18
C LEU A 164 -5.49 9.16 6.55
N LYS A 165 -5.34 10.10 5.60
CA LYS A 165 -5.46 11.53 5.91
C LYS A 165 -6.90 12.01 5.89
N ASP A 166 -7.79 11.44 5.10
CA ASP A 166 -9.20 11.88 5.00
C ASP A 166 -10.13 10.78 4.45
N GLU A 167 -11.45 11.02 4.49
CA GLU A 167 -12.44 10.15 3.84
C GLU A 167 -12.22 9.99 2.31
N SER A 168 -11.45 10.89 1.68
CA SER A 168 -11.03 10.79 0.28
C SER A 168 -9.79 9.92 0.05
N ASP A 169 -8.98 9.64 1.09
CA ASP A 169 -7.84 8.71 1.00
C ASP A 169 -8.29 7.24 1.04
N PHE A 170 -9.60 6.98 0.97
CA PHE A 170 -10.17 5.65 0.74
C PHE A 170 -10.36 5.33 -0.74
N GLU A 171 -9.73 6.11 -1.63
CA GLU A 171 -9.64 5.77 -3.05
C GLU A 171 -8.75 4.54 -3.28
N PRO A 172 -9.09 3.70 -4.29
CA PRO A 172 -8.33 2.51 -4.62
C PRO A 172 -6.84 2.77 -4.85
N ASN A 173 -5.96 2.00 -4.19
CA ASN A 173 -4.49 2.11 -4.31
C ASN A 173 -3.84 3.42 -3.80
N SER A 174 -4.55 4.25 -3.03
CA SER A 174 -4.04 5.56 -2.57
C SER A 174 -2.94 5.46 -1.49
N VAL A 175 -2.93 4.39 -0.69
CA VAL A 175 -1.99 4.23 0.43
C VAL A 175 -0.98 3.13 0.13
N SER A 176 0.26 3.55 -0.04
CA SER A 176 1.39 2.66 -0.28
C SER A 176 2.54 2.98 0.66
N PHE A 177 3.16 1.94 1.20
CA PHE A 177 4.29 2.01 2.13
C PHE A 177 5.52 1.44 1.44
N ALA A 178 6.62 2.18 1.42
CA ALA A 178 7.89 1.58 1.04
C ALA A 178 8.26 0.49 2.06
N GLY A 179 8.71 -0.67 1.58
CA GLY A 179 8.92 -1.87 2.40
C GLY A 179 9.86 -1.65 3.57
N ASP A 180 11.02 -1.03 3.32
CA ASP A 180 11.97 -0.67 4.39
C ASP A 180 11.33 0.29 5.40
N GLY A 181 10.52 1.24 4.92
CA GLY A 181 9.84 2.20 5.78
C GLY A 181 8.82 1.54 6.69
N LEU A 182 7.99 0.62 6.16
CA LEU A 182 7.02 -0.12 6.96
C LEU A 182 7.72 -1.03 7.98
N ASN A 183 8.81 -1.71 7.57
CA ASN A 183 9.60 -2.54 8.47
C ASN A 183 10.21 -1.73 9.62
N ILE A 184 10.80 -0.57 9.33
CA ILE A 184 11.34 0.32 10.36
C ILE A 184 10.23 0.79 11.29
N TYR A 185 9.10 1.26 10.73
CA TYR A 185 7.98 1.72 11.55
C TYR A 185 7.45 0.62 12.46
N PHE A 186 7.23 -0.59 11.93
CA PHE A 186 6.77 -1.73 12.72
C PHE A 186 7.83 -2.25 13.69
N SER A 187 9.13 -2.02 13.47
CA SER A 187 10.17 -2.39 14.43
C SER A 187 10.13 -1.56 15.72
N HIS A 188 9.54 -0.36 15.69
CA HIS A 188 9.25 0.40 16.92
C HIS A 188 8.09 -0.21 17.72
N LEU A 189 7.25 -1.02 17.09
CA LEU A 189 5.96 -1.47 17.62
C LEU A 189 5.96 -2.95 17.99
N PHE A 190 6.68 -3.77 17.21
CA PHE A 190 6.62 -5.22 17.26
C PHE A 190 8.03 -5.82 17.18
N ASP A 191 8.27 -6.86 17.98
CA ASP A 191 9.55 -7.60 17.96
C ASP A 191 9.82 -8.31 16.63
N ASP A 192 8.76 -8.70 15.92
CA ASP A 192 8.83 -9.43 14.64
C ASP A 192 7.92 -8.75 13.58
N PRO A 193 8.38 -7.65 12.97
CA PRO A 193 7.63 -6.92 11.95
C PRO A 193 7.25 -7.77 10.73
N GLU A 194 8.12 -8.68 10.32
CA GLU A 194 7.92 -9.51 9.13
C GLU A 194 6.75 -10.47 9.33
N LYS A 195 6.65 -11.11 10.51
CA LYS A 195 5.49 -11.94 10.86
C LYS A 195 4.18 -11.14 10.82
N ILE A 196 4.18 -9.91 11.33
CA ILE A 196 2.99 -9.03 11.29
C ILE A 196 2.60 -8.72 9.84
N ILE A 197 3.55 -8.31 9.01
CA ILE A 197 3.31 -7.99 7.59
C ILE A 197 2.79 -9.21 6.83
N ASN A 198 3.38 -10.38 7.02
CA ASN A 198 2.96 -11.61 6.36
C ASN A 198 1.53 -12.01 6.75
N GLU A 199 1.17 -11.90 8.04
CA GLU A 199 -0.20 -12.15 8.48
C GLU A 199 -1.19 -11.13 7.89
N LEU A 200 -0.82 -9.85 7.81
CA LEU A 200 -1.63 -8.82 7.16
C LEU A 200 -1.84 -9.11 5.65
N ILE A 201 -0.85 -9.66 4.96
CA ILE A 201 -0.98 -10.09 3.57
C ILE A 201 -1.90 -11.30 3.47
N LYS A 202 -1.72 -12.29 4.35
CA LYS A 202 -2.51 -13.53 4.38
C LYS A 202 -4.01 -13.27 4.55
N ILE A 203 -4.37 -12.38 5.47
CA ILE A 203 -5.77 -11.98 5.68
C ILE A 203 -6.30 -11.02 4.61
N GLY A 204 -5.45 -10.54 3.69
CA GLY A 204 -5.85 -9.65 2.60
C GLY A 204 -5.96 -8.17 2.98
N VAL A 205 -5.31 -7.73 4.05
CA VAL A 205 -5.19 -6.30 4.40
C VAL A 205 -4.12 -5.61 3.55
N LEU A 206 -2.96 -6.25 3.38
CA LEU A 206 -1.86 -5.74 2.57
C LEU A 206 -1.64 -6.60 1.32
N SER A 207 -1.04 -6.00 0.29
CA SER A 207 -0.32 -6.72 -0.76
C SER A 207 1.09 -6.19 -0.91
N GLN A 208 2.01 -7.07 -1.30
CA GLN A 208 3.39 -6.72 -1.59
C GLN A 208 3.61 -6.56 -3.09
N SER A 209 4.12 -5.42 -3.55
CA SER A 209 4.49 -5.14 -4.95
C SER A 209 5.95 -4.67 -5.04
N ASN A 210 6.47 -4.49 -6.25
CA ASN A 210 7.76 -3.82 -6.47
C ASN A 210 7.59 -2.57 -7.34
N TYR A 211 7.99 -1.43 -6.80
CA TYR A 211 8.12 -0.22 -7.59
C TYR A 211 9.43 -0.23 -8.36
N ARG A 212 9.36 -0.03 -9.68
CA ARG A 212 10.53 0.11 -10.55
C ARG A 212 10.41 1.31 -11.48
N SER A 213 11.44 2.13 -11.49
CA SER A 213 11.68 3.18 -12.48
C SER A 213 13.20 3.28 -12.76
N ASN A 214 13.60 4.10 -13.73
CA ASN A 214 15.04 4.33 -14.00
C ASN A 214 15.82 4.82 -12.78
N ALA A 215 15.14 5.50 -11.85
CA ALA A 215 15.77 6.12 -10.69
C ALA A 215 15.60 5.32 -9.39
N TYR A 216 14.58 4.46 -9.29
CA TYR A 216 14.20 3.79 -8.04
C TYR A 216 13.83 2.33 -8.28
N SER A 217 14.16 1.47 -7.33
CA SER A 217 13.72 0.07 -7.30
C SER A 217 13.58 -0.36 -5.84
N TYR A 218 12.36 -0.60 -5.37
CA TYR A 218 12.10 -0.96 -3.98
C TYR A 218 10.79 -1.75 -3.82
N THR A 219 10.69 -2.52 -2.74
CA THR A 219 9.45 -3.22 -2.34
C THR A 219 8.45 -2.19 -1.84
N ILE A 220 7.18 -2.33 -2.20
CA ILE A 220 6.10 -1.47 -1.74
C ILE A 220 4.96 -2.33 -1.21
N TYR A 221 4.43 -2.02 -0.03
CA TYR A 221 3.21 -2.63 0.49
C TYR A 221 2.03 -1.71 0.22
N ARG A 222 0.90 -2.27 -0.22
CA ARG A 222 -0.32 -1.53 -0.53
C ARG A 222 -1.43 -1.97 0.40
N LEU A 223 -2.12 -1.01 1.00
CA LEU A 223 -3.37 -1.28 1.69
C LEU A 223 -4.43 -1.62 0.63
N LEU A 224 -5.12 -2.75 0.81
CA LEU A 224 -6.08 -3.25 -0.17
C LEU A 224 -7.48 -2.69 0.08
N ASP A 225 -8.23 -2.46 -1.00
CA ASP A 225 -9.51 -1.74 -0.94
C ASP A 225 -10.55 -2.45 -0.08
N GLN A 226 -10.64 -3.78 -0.19
CA GLN A 226 -11.54 -4.61 0.62
C GLN A 226 -11.18 -4.60 2.13
N SER A 227 -10.02 -4.07 2.52
CA SER A 227 -9.61 -4.00 3.93
C SER A 227 -9.99 -2.67 4.59
N ILE A 228 -10.36 -1.67 3.80
CA ILE A 228 -10.63 -0.31 4.26
C ILE A 228 -11.74 -0.28 5.32
N LYS A 229 -12.81 -1.06 5.12
CA LYS A 229 -13.92 -1.15 6.08
C LYS A 229 -13.43 -1.62 7.45
N LEU A 230 -12.60 -2.67 7.48
CA LEU A 230 -12.02 -3.20 8.71
C LEU A 230 -11.08 -2.17 9.37
N VAL A 231 -10.23 -1.51 8.58
CA VAL A 231 -9.32 -0.46 9.10
C VAL A 231 -10.11 0.67 9.76
N LYS A 232 -11.17 1.16 9.10
CA LYS A 232 -12.08 2.17 9.65
C LYS A 232 -12.75 1.69 10.94
N GLU A 233 -13.25 0.47 10.95
CA GLU A 233 -13.94 -0.07 12.11
C GLU A 233 -13.02 -0.13 13.35
N ILE A 234 -11.77 -0.58 13.16
CA ILE A 234 -10.76 -0.62 14.23
C ILE A 234 -10.37 0.79 14.70
N GLN A 235 -10.18 1.72 13.77
CA GLN A 235 -9.86 3.12 14.09
C GLN A 235 -10.97 3.81 14.89
N LEU A 236 -12.24 3.59 14.52
CA LEU A 236 -13.39 4.23 15.15
C LEU A 236 -13.83 3.56 16.45
N ASN A 237 -13.53 2.26 16.62
CA ASN A 237 -13.97 1.49 17.79
C ASN A 237 -12.81 0.74 18.46
N PRO A 238 -11.72 1.42 18.87
CA PRO A 238 -10.52 0.77 19.40
C PRO A 238 -10.81 -0.12 20.62
N GLU A 239 -11.82 0.21 21.43
CA GLU A 239 -12.23 -0.57 22.60
C GLU A 239 -12.70 -1.99 22.23
N LYS A 240 -13.47 -2.11 21.14
CA LYS A 240 -13.95 -3.40 20.60
C LYS A 240 -12.78 -4.33 20.25
N TYR A 241 -11.63 -3.76 19.93
CA TYR A 241 -10.42 -4.47 19.51
C TYR A 241 -9.36 -4.55 20.60
N SER A 242 -9.70 -4.24 21.86
CA SER A 242 -8.77 -4.24 23.00
C SER A 242 -7.61 -3.26 22.86
N LEU A 243 -7.84 -2.13 22.17
CA LEU A 243 -6.84 -1.09 21.90
C LEU A 243 -7.03 0.16 22.79
N THR A 244 -7.65 0.02 23.96
CA THR A 244 -7.89 1.14 24.90
C THR A 244 -6.60 1.82 25.36
N HIS A 245 -5.48 1.08 25.40
CA HIS A 245 -4.16 1.62 25.72
C HIS A 245 -3.62 2.63 24.68
N LEU A 246 -4.23 2.67 23.49
CA LEU A 246 -3.95 3.63 22.40
C LEU A 246 -4.91 4.83 22.41
N ASP A 247 -5.86 4.90 23.35
CA ASP A 247 -6.68 6.11 23.52
C ASP A 247 -5.81 7.26 24.01
N LEU A 248 -5.48 8.14 23.07
CA LEU A 248 -4.69 9.34 23.31
C LEU A 248 -5.39 10.35 24.22
N SER A 249 -6.72 10.34 24.26
CA SER A 249 -7.51 11.33 25.00
C SER A 249 -7.24 11.27 26.50
N GLN A 250 -6.93 10.09 27.03
CA GLN A 250 -6.63 9.88 28.45
C GLN A 250 -5.14 10.08 28.79
N ASN A 251 -4.26 10.07 27.78
CA ASN A 251 -2.81 9.96 27.99
C ASN A 251 -2.01 11.17 27.51
N ILE A 252 -2.65 12.14 26.86
CA ILE A 252 -1.92 13.26 26.24
C ILE A 252 -1.35 14.22 27.27
N GLU A 253 -2.02 14.41 28.41
CA GLU A 253 -1.53 15.25 29.50
C GLU A 253 -0.25 14.66 30.12
N ASP A 254 -0.27 13.36 30.46
CA ASP A 254 0.88 12.62 30.96
C ASP A 254 2.05 12.66 29.98
N LEU A 255 1.76 12.44 28.69
CA LEU A 255 2.77 12.50 27.63
C LEU A 255 3.37 13.91 27.52
N LEU A 256 2.56 14.96 27.64
CA LEU A 256 3.01 16.35 27.58
C LEU A 256 3.67 16.82 28.88
N HIS A 257 3.53 16.13 30.02
CA HIS A 257 4.27 16.47 31.23
C HIS A 257 5.78 16.31 31.06
N HIS A 258 6.22 15.39 30.20
CA HIS A 258 7.62 15.17 29.91
C HIS A 258 8.19 16.23 28.95
N GLU A 259 9.19 17.00 29.40
CA GLU A 259 9.81 18.07 28.59
C GLU A 259 10.38 17.55 27.26
N ARG A 260 10.98 16.35 27.28
CA ARG A 260 11.54 15.68 26.09
C ARG A 260 10.47 15.45 25.00
N ASN A 261 9.26 15.06 25.41
CA ASN A 261 8.14 14.82 24.50
C ASN A 261 7.65 16.13 23.88
N ARG A 262 7.47 17.18 24.70
CA ARG A 262 7.10 18.53 24.22
C ARG A 262 8.14 19.06 23.23
N PHE A 263 9.42 18.87 23.54
CA PHE A 263 10.52 19.33 22.70
C PHE A 263 10.51 18.62 21.33
N LEU A 264 10.37 17.29 21.28
CA LEU A 264 10.33 16.56 20.02
C LEU A 264 9.09 16.92 19.19
N ILE A 265 7.91 16.99 19.81
CA ILE A 265 6.66 17.41 19.13
C ILE A 265 6.83 18.80 18.52
N LYS A 266 7.44 19.74 19.25
CA LYS A 266 7.76 21.10 18.75
C LYS A 266 8.65 21.08 17.52
N SER A 267 9.70 20.26 17.56
CA SER A 267 10.60 20.13 16.43
C SER A 267 9.82 19.68 15.18
N LEU A 268 8.88 18.76 15.32
CA LEU A 268 8.12 18.22 14.18
C LEU A 268 7.09 19.23 13.61
N ASP A 269 6.42 20.02 14.46
CA ASP A 269 5.43 21.02 14.04
C ASP A 269 6.04 22.17 13.23
N GLN A 270 7.33 22.48 13.44
CA GLN A 270 8.07 23.48 12.68
C GLN A 270 8.46 23.03 11.24
N GLY A 271 7.82 21.97 10.73
CA GLY A 271 8.06 21.45 9.39
C GLY A 271 9.44 20.83 9.24
N LEU A 272 10.02 20.29 10.31
CA LEU A 272 11.29 19.58 10.24
C LEU A 272 11.09 18.27 9.48
N ASP A 273 11.38 18.36 8.18
CA ASP A 273 11.80 17.24 7.36
C ASP A 273 13.09 16.69 8.02
N VAL A 274 12.94 15.74 8.95
CA VAL A 274 14.01 15.25 9.85
C VAL A 274 15.25 14.80 9.08
N HIS A 275 15.13 14.57 7.77
CA HIS A 275 16.24 14.19 6.90
C HIS A 275 17.25 15.30 6.57
N ASN A 276 16.87 16.59 6.51
CA ASN A 276 17.84 17.65 6.17
C ASN A 276 18.59 18.22 7.40
N ARG A 277 18.15 17.88 8.62
CA ARG A 277 18.80 18.26 9.89
C ARG A 277 18.96 17.07 10.86
N TYR A 278 19.03 15.85 10.33
CA TYR A 278 19.05 14.59 11.09
C TYR A 278 20.13 14.59 12.18
N ASN A 279 21.31 15.17 11.91
CA ASN A 279 22.38 15.20 12.89
C ASN A 279 22.18 16.31 13.92
N ASN A 280 21.85 17.53 13.50
CA ASN A 280 21.78 18.65 14.44
C ASN A 280 20.59 18.52 15.39
N THR A 281 19.42 18.08 14.92
CA THR A 281 18.25 17.95 15.82
C THR A 281 18.41 16.79 16.80
N ILE A 282 18.97 15.66 16.37
CA ILE A 282 19.27 14.54 17.28
C ILE A 282 20.37 14.95 18.25
N GLN A 283 21.45 15.58 17.76
CA GLN A 283 22.54 16.05 18.58
C GLN A 283 22.07 17.09 19.60
N ASP A 284 21.30 18.11 19.19
CA ASP A 284 20.72 19.11 20.11
C ASP A 284 19.82 18.44 21.16
N PHE A 285 19.07 17.40 20.76
CA PHE A 285 18.22 16.61 21.65
C PHE A 285 19.06 15.82 22.66
N GLU A 286 20.09 15.11 22.20
CA GLU A 286 20.97 14.29 23.04
C GLU A 286 21.88 15.15 23.93
N GLU A 287 22.32 16.31 23.47
CA GLU A 287 23.05 17.30 24.28
C GLU A 287 22.16 17.83 25.42
N LYS A 288 20.85 17.98 25.17
CA LYS A 288 19.90 18.49 26.17
C LYS A 288 19.39 17.41 27.13
N PHE A 289 19.09 16.21 26.62
CA PHE A 289 18.36 15.17 27.36
C PHE A 289 19.16 13.87 27.58
N GLY A 290 20.39 13.79 27.06
CA GLY A 290 21.30 12.65 27.19
C GLY A 290 21.34 11.73 25.96
N GLU A 291 22.42 10.96 25.82
CA GLU A 291 22.61 9.98 24.74
C GLU A 291 21.46 8.94 24.73
N GLY A 292 20.92 8.63 23.55
CA GLY A 292 19.83 7.66 23.39
C GLY A 292 18.42 8.19 23.71
N SER A 293 18.32 9.35 24.38
CA SER A 293 17.03 9.95 24.77
C SER A 293 16.12 10.26 23.59
N PHE A 294 16.70 10.59 22.42
CA PHE A 294 15.93 10.84 21.20
C PHE A 294 15.16 9.58 20.75
N ASN A 295 15.84 8.44 20.70
CA ASN A 295 15.22 7.18 20.26
C ASN A 295 14.16 6.72 21.28
N ASP A 296 14.44 6.82 22.58
CA ASP A 296 13.46 6.49 23.62
C ASP A 296 12.20 7.35 23.52
N THR A 297 12.38 8.66 23.29
CA THR A 297 11.26 9.61 23.10
C THR A 297 10.51 9.30 21.81
N LEU A 298 11.22 9.04 20.71
CA LEU A 298 10.60 8.68 19.43
C LEU A 298 9.78 7.40 19.56
N ASP A 299 10.32 6.35 20.17
CA ASP A 299 9.63 5.09 20.43
C ASP A 299 8.37 5.29 21.25
N GLU A 300 8.45 6.08 22.32
CA GLU A 300 7.30 6.42 23.17
C GLU A 300 6.19 7.10 22.35
N LEU A 301 6.54 8.12 21.56
CA LEU A 301 5.58 8.87 20.76
C LEU A 301 5.01 8.06 19.58
N VAL A 302 5.80 7.18 18.97
CA VAL A 302 5.36 6.24 17.93
C VAL A 302 4.40 5.21 18.51
N LYS A 303 4.72 4.59 19.66
CA LYS A 303 3.86 3.62 20.37
C LYS A 303 2.56 4.22 20.92
N LYS A 304 2.46 5.55 20.96
CA LYS A 304 1.24 6.27 21.29
C LYS A 304 0.47 6.72 20.06
N GLY A 305 0.99 6.48 18.85
CA GLY A 305 0.35 6.90 17.61
C GLY A 305 0.38 8.41 17.38
N ILE A 306 1.20 9.17 18.12
CA ILE A 306 1.40 10.61 17.92
C ILE A 306 2.24 10.88 16.67
N ILE A 307 3.26 10.04 16.43
CA ILE A 307 4.19 10.17 15.32
C ILE A 307 4.01 9.01 14.34
N ILE A 308 4.06 9.33 13.05
CA ILE A 308 4.21 8.35 11.97
C ILE A 308 5.52 8.56 11.22
N CYS A 309 6.03 7.48 10.64
CA CYS A 309 7.28 7.44 9.89
C CYS A 309 7.03 7.35 8.38
N ASN A 310 7.58 8.28 7.62
CA ASN A 310 7.65 8.21 6.17
C ASN A 310 9.05 7.81 5.74
N TYR A 311 9.14 7.13 4.60
CA TYR A 311 10.41 6.71 4.01
C TYR A 311 10.50 7.13 2.55
N SER A 312 11.59 7.80 2.18
CA SER A 312 11.96 7.96 0.78
C SER A 312 13.09 6.99 0.44
N PRO A 313 12.85 6.04 -0.49
CA PRO A 313 13.85 5.07 -0.91
C PRO A 313 15.08 5.71 -1.54
N SER A 314 16.19 4.96 -1.51
CA SER A 314 17.42 5.39 -2.17
C SER A 314 17.21 5.56 -3.68
N ARG A 315 17.82 6.61 -4.23
CA ARG A 315 17.76 6.91 -5.66
C ARG A 315 19.07 6.56 -6.34
N LYS A 316 19.00 5.74 -7.37
CA LYS A 316 20.14 5.50 -8.28
C LYS A 316 20.43 6.75 -9.12
N ARG A 317 21.68 6.93 -9.53
CA ARG A 317 22.03 7.99 -10.49
C ARG A 317 21.25 7.76 -11.78
N SER A 318 20.49 8.77 -12.19
CA SER A 318 19.65 8.70 -13.39
C SER A 318 19.75 10.02 -14.15
N GLY A 319 20.30 9.98 -15.36
CA GLY A 319 20.61 11.16 -16.17
C GLY A 319 21.58 12.11 -15.45
N LYS A 320 21.24 13.41 -15.42
CA LYS A 320 22.03 14.46 -14.73
C LYS A 320 21.83 14.47 -13.21
N ARG A 321 20.84 13.74 -12.67
CA ARG A 321 20.55 13.71 -11.24
C ARG A 321 21.47 12.69 -10.54
N GLY A 322 22.18 13.13 -9.50
CA GLY A 322 23.07 12.29 -8.70
C GLY A 322 22.32 11.20 -7.93
N ALA A 323 23.07 10.21 -7.42
CA ALA A 323 22.51 9.25 -6.48
C ALA A 323 22.10 9.96 -5.18
N MET A 324 21.09 9.44 -4.49
CA MET A 324 20.65 9.92 -3.18
C MET A 324 20.46 8.71 -2.27
N ARG A 325 20.87 8.82 -1.01
CA ARG A 325 20.63 7.77 -0.01
C ARG A 325 19.14 7.73 0.36
N SER A 326 18.71 6.61 0.92
CA SER A 326 17.37 6.51 1.50
C SER A 326 17.27 7.40 2.73
N SER A 327 16.03 7.68 3.11
CA SER A 327 15.73 8.65 4.14
C SER A 327 14.45 8.38 4.88
N LEU A 328 14.46 8.70 6.17
CA LEU A 328 13.31 8.64 7.07
C LEU A 328 12.88 10.06 7.43
N TYR A 329 11.58 10.23 7.58
CA TYR A 329 10.96 11.48 7.96
C TYR A 329 9.86 11.20 8.96
N TYR A 330 9.93 11.85 10.11
CA TYR A 330 8.90 11.74 11.13
C TYR A 330 7.99 12.94 11.04
N LYS A 331 6.71 12.74 11.30
CA LYS A 331 5.72 13.82 11.39
C LYS A 331 4.61 13.42 12.36
N LEU A 332 3.85 14.39 12.82
CA LEU A 332 2.62 14.12 13.56
C LEU A 332 1.65 13.31 12.68
N SER A 333 1.03 12.29 13.29
CA SER A 333 -0.14 11.64 12.71
C SER A 333 -1.31 12.63 12.75
N LYS A 334 -2.31 12.45 11.87
CA LYS A 334 -3.49 13.33 11.89
C LYS A 334 -4.22 13.23 13.23
N THR A 335 -4.41 12.01 13.72
CA THR A 335 -5.01 11.74 15.04
C THR A 335 -4.21 12.41 16.17
N GLY A 336 -2.88 12.33 16.12
CA GLY A 336 -2.01 12.99 17.09
C GLY A 336 -2.13 14.51 17.03
N GLU A 337 -2.13 15.09 15.83
CA GLU A 337 -2.32 16.53 15.62
C GLU A 337 -3.68 17.02 16.15
N GLU A 338 -4.77 16.31 15.84
CA GLU A 338 -6.12 16.62 16.29
C GLU A 338 -6.22 16.55 17.82
N LYS A 339 -5.68 15.49 18.43
CA LYS A 339 -5.70 15.30 19.88
C LYS A 339 -4.86 16.35 20.62
N LEU A 340 -3.69 16.69 20.08
CA LEU A 340 -2.87 17.78 20.62
C LEU A 340 -3.62 19.12 20.56
N LYS A 341 -4.28 19.43 19.44
CA LYS A 341 -5.11 20.64 19.31
C LYS A 341 -6.28 20.64 20.29
N GLU A 342 -6.98 19.51 20.45
CA GLU A 342 -8.09 19.35 21.39
C GLU A 342 -7.64 19.63 22.84
N TYR A 343 -6.51 19.06 23.26
CA TYR A 343 -5.94 19.28 24.59
C TYR A 343 -5.62 20.76 24.84
N ILE A 344 -4.94 21.42 23.90
CA ILE A 344 -4.61 22.85 23.97
C ILE A 344 -5.88 23.69 24.12
N LEU A 345 -6.86 23.46 23.26
CA LEU A 345 -8.12 24.19 23.26
C LEU A 345 -8.85 24.06 24.60
N ASN A 346 -8.94 22.83 25.13
CA ASN A 346 -9.58 22.57 26.41
C ASN A 346 -8.88 23.30 27.57
N ARG A 347 -7.54 23.34 27.56
CA ARG A 347 -6.76 24.07 28.57
C ARG A 347 -6.93 25.59 28.46
N HIS A 348 -6.96 26.16 27.25
CA HIS A 348 -7.24 27.59 27.06
C HIS A 348 -8.65 28.00 27.47
N LEU A 349 -9.65 27.16 27.17
CA LEU A 349 -11.04 27.38 27.61
C LEU A 349 -11.17 27.37 29.13
N GLN A 350 -10.41 26.52 29.82
CA GLN A 350 -10.32 26.52 31.29
C GLN A 350 -9.61 27.77 31.84
N ASN A 351 -8.67 28.34 31.07
CA ASN A 351 -7.88 29.53 31.45
C ASN A 351 -8.49 30.90 31.06
N LYS A 352 -9.72 30.94 30.50
CA LYS A 352 -10.49 32.18 30.20
C LYS A 352 -9.87 33.17 29.20
N GLU A 353 -8.96 32.77 28.32
CA GLU A 353 -8.48 33.63 27.22
C GLU A 353 -8.84 33.01 25.86
N GLY A 354 -9.95 33.48 25.29
CA GLY A 354 -10.68 32.82 24.20
C GLY A 354 -10.16 33.04 22.77
N LYS A 355 -8.86 32.89 22.50
CA LYS A 355 -8.34 32.76 21.11
C LYS A 355 -7.10 31.86 21.08
N VAL A 356 -7.22 30.72 20.40
CA VAL A 356 -6.09 29.81 20.06
C VAL A 356 -5.62 30.15 18.66
N GLN A 357 -4.35 30.53 18.47
CA GLN A 357 -3.80 30.85 17.14
C GLN A 357 -2.86 29.77 16.57
N SER A 358 -2.33 28.81 17.34
CA SER A 358 -1.59 27.63 16.82
C SER A 358 -1.22 26.60 17.91
N ILE A 359 -0.72 25.41 17.52
CA ILE A 359 -0.11 24.40 18.41
C ILE A 359 1.07 24.98 19.23
N ILE A 360 1.61 26.13 18.82
CA ILE A 360 2.72 26.84 19.45
C ILE A 360 2.43 27.21 20.91
N GLU A 361 1.16 27.31 21.31
CA GLU A 361 0.76 27.61 22.69
C GLU A 361 1.00 26.43 23.68
N LEU A 362 1.30 25.20 23.21
CA LEU A 362 1.83 24.12 24.07
C LEU A 362 3.14 24.49 24.77
N TYR A 363 3.87 25.48 24.25
CA TYR A 363 5.28 25.69 24.55
C TYR A 363 5.58 26.77 25.59
N GLU A 364 4.55 27.39 26.17
CA GLU A 364 4.66 28.25 27.37
C GLU A 364 4.26 27.52 28.68
N LEU A 365 4.02 26.21 28.59
CA LEU A 365 3.73 25.27 29.68
C LEU A 365 4.99 24.52 30.14
#